data_AF-A0A9E0PW43-F1
#
_entry.id   AF-A0A9E0PW43-F1
#
_cell.length_a   1.000
_cell.length_b   1.000
_cell.length_c   1.000
_cell.angle_alpha   90.00
_cell.angle_beta   90.00
_cell.angle_gamma   90.00
#
_symmetry.space_group_name_H-M   'P 1'
#
loop_
_entity.id
_entity.type
_entity.pdbx_description
1 polymer ?
#
loop_
_entity_poly.entity_id
_entity_poly.type
_entity_poly.pdbx_seq_one_letter_code
_entity_poly.pdbx_strand_id
1 'polypeptide(L)'
;MQPSKLLLLISASLFLSAASLTSALASADTDYAQGLAAYNSKNYRMAAAYLQRAVNVGLSTPAIWMYLGHAYTGIGDRPHAAQAYTSLIDNFRGSPEAAQAMQYLQRLDPAAAKKAAAGPALPGAAASGVAAAPGVAVARTPFKDRLIIVPPLAGHPPVSQSMQAAIKAAMQKLPAHIYKILDDGGATVNLAPNIEDKWPGSSDMDKPRQAGTSLGEEPGRTYDHDCYIYERKKLKGGGNELGEARPLRDIVACFYHELGHAIDDCAGKLSEDPKLRAQFQLDLENMPASVSSSISYYTIVSEGLPEVIAGLLGADGHSTSACMEAMPRTKYWLKQKLKL
;
A
#
# COMPACT_ATOMS: atom_id res chain seq x y z
N MET A 1 58.99 25.85 -12.36
CA MET A 1 58.53 24.57 -12.94
C MET A 1 58.94 23.45 -12.00
N GLN A 2 58.00 22.86 -11.28
CA GLN A 2 58.19 21.60 -10.55
C GLN A 2 56.95 20.72 -10.76
N PRO A 3 57.12 19.45 -11.17
CA PRO A 3 56.01 18.52 -11.28
C PRO A 3 55.90 17.57 -10.08
N SER A 4 54.64 17.24 -9.77
CA SER A 4 54.12 15.95 -9.31
C SER A 4 54.81 15.19 -8.15
N LYS A 5 54.09 15.07 -7.03
CA LYS A 5 53.90 13.79 -6.32
C LYS A 5 52.46 13.67 -5.80
N LEU A 6 51.71 12.80 -6.46
CA LEU A 6 50.48 12.18 -6.01
C LEU A 6 50.86 10.84 -5.36
N LEU A 7 50.45 10.55 -4.13
CA LEU A 7 49.68 9.34 -3.73
C LEU A 7 49.66 9.11 -2.20
N LEU A 8 48.51 8.61 -1.76
CA LEU A 8 48.26 7.70 -0.62
C LEU A 8 47.97 8.29 0.78
N LEU A 9 46.67 8.25 1.14
CA LEU A 9 46.07 7.53 2.28
C LEU A 9 44.93 8.32 2.94
N ILE A 10 43.69 8.07 2.52
CA ILE A 10 42.54 8.12 3.43
C ILE A 10 41.72 6.84 3.18
N SER A 11 42.10 5.79 3.92
CA SER A 11 41.18 4.68 4.25
C SER A 11 40.57 5.00 5.60
N ALA A 12 39.25 5.21 5.62
CA ALA A 12 38.33 4.89 6.72
C ALA A 12 37.06 5.71 6.53
N SER A 13 35.98 5.09 6.06
CA SER A 13 34.57 5.38 6.44
C SER A 13 33.64 4.60 5.51
N LEU A 14 33.55 3.28 5.70
CA LEU A 14 32.51 2.48 5.05
C LEU A 14 31.99 1.41 6.01
N PHE A 15 31.54 1.85 7.19
CA PHE A 15 30.78 1.04 8.15
C PHE A 15 29.77 1.93 8.87
N LEU A 16 28.72 2.42 8.18
CA LEU A 16 27.65 3.17 8.87
C LEU A 16 26.27 3.19 8.17
N SER A 17 25.89 2.15 7.43
CA SER A 17 24.62 2.18 6.66
C SER A 17 23.54 1.20 7.14
N ALA A 18 23.89 0.17 7.93
CA ALA A 18 22.94 -0.85 8.39
C ALA A 18 22.23 -0.48 9.71
N ALA A 19 22.75 0.47 10.48
CA ALA A 19 22.12 0.95 11.71
C ALA A 19 20.95 1.92 11.46
N SER A 20 20.87 2.49 10.26
CA SER A 20 20.07 3.68 9.93
C SER A 20 18.59 3.40 9.66
N LEU A 21 18.24 2.16 9.27
CA LEU A 21 16.86 1.77 8.92
C LEU A 21 16.08 1.22 10.13
N THR A 22 16.73 0.44 10.99
CA THR A 22 16.19 0.08 12.32
C THR A 22 16.00 1.32 13.19
N SER A 23 16.92 2.30 13.09
CA SER A 23 16.76 3.58 13.78
C SER A 23 15.63 4.42 13.21
N ALA A 24 15.28 4.31 11.92
CA ALA A 24 14.24 5.14 11.30
C ALA A 24 12.81 4.70 11.66
N LEU A 25 12.52 3.40 11.72
CA LEU A 25 11.23 2.89 12.22
C LEU A 25 11.12 3.00 13.75
N ALA A 26 12.22 2.75 14.48
CA ALA A 26 12.27 3.08 15.90
C ALA A 26 12.08 4.59 16.14
N SER A 27 12.58 5.44 15.24
CA SER A 27 12.32 6.88 15.23
C SER A 27 10.89 7.20 14.88
N ALA A 28 10.21 6.43 14.02
CA ALA A 28 8.79 6.59 13.70
C ALA A 28 7.90 6.32 14.92
N ASP A 29 8.16 5.22 15.62
CA ASP A 29 7.46 4.85 16.86
C ASP A 29 7.79 5.83 17.99
N THR A 30 9.04 6.31 18.05
CA THR A 30 9.48 7.36 18.97
C THR A 30 8.79 8.68 18.67
N ASP A 31 8.74 9.11 17.41
CA ASP A 31 8.06 10.33 16.97
C ASP A 31 6.55 10.20 17.21
N TYR A 32 5.95 9.03 17.00
CA TYR A 32 4.54 8.80 17.32
C TYR A 32 4.27 8.93 18.82
N ALA A 33 5.07 8.27 19.66
CA ALA A 33 4.96 8.35 21.11
C ALA A 33 5.17 9.78 21.63
N GLN A 34 6.15 10.51 21.09
CA GLN A 34 6.41 11.92 21.40
C GLN A 34 5.26 12.82 20.93
N GLY A 35 4.69 12.53 19.77
CA GLY A 35 3.51 13.19 19.23
C GLY A 35 2.30 13.03 20.15
N LEU A 36 2.04 11.81 20.64
CA LEU A 36 0.98 11.54 21.61
C LEU A 36 1.23 12.23 22.95
N ALA A 37 2.46 12.19 23.47
CA ALA A 37 2.81 12.87 24.72
C ALA A 37 2.60 14.40 24.62
N ALA A 38 3.03 15.00 23.50
CA ALA A 38 2.80 16.41 23.22
C ALA A 38 1.31 16.73 23.06
N TYR A 39 0.55 15.86 22.39
CA TYR A 39 -0.90 15.99 22.23
C TYR A 39 -1.63 15.98 23.58
N ASN A 40 -1.29 15.02 24.44
CA ASN A 40 -1.86 14.88 25.79
C ASN A 40 -1.52 16.08 26.69
N SER A 41 -0.37 16.71 26.45
CA SER A 41 0.07 17.94 27.12
C SER A 41 -0.56 19.21 26.51
N LYS A 42 -1.50 19.07 25.56
CA LYS A 42 -2.13 20.16 24.80
C LYS A 42 -1.14 21.02 24.00
N ASN A 43 0.07 20.53 23.79
CA ASN A 43 1.06 21.18 22.94
C ASN A 43 0.87 20.74 21.50
N TYR A 44 -0.22 21.22 20.90
CA TYR A 44 -0.68 20.78 19.58
C TYR A 44 0.32 21.11 18.46
N ARG A 45 1.12 22.17 18.60
CA ARG A 45 2.16 22.52 17.63
C ARG A 45 3.28 21.47 17.59
N MET A 46 3.77 21.05 18.76
CA MET A 46 4.76 19.98 18.83
C MET A 46 4.16 18.64 18.43
N ALA A 47 2.93 18.35 18.85
CA ALA A 47 2.22 17.13 18.46
C ALA A 47 2.14 16.97 16.94
N ALA A 48 1.69 18.01 16.22
CA ALA A 48 1.62 17.99 14.77
C ALA A 48 3.00 17.75 14.12
N ALA A 49 4.05 18.39 14.62
CA ALA A 49 5.41 18.21 14.09
C ALA A 49 5.94 16.78 14.26
N TYR A 50 5.75 16.18 15.44
CA TYR A 50 6.17 14.79 15.72
C TYR A 50 5.35 13.79 14.91
N LEU A 51 4.02 13.91 14.92
CA LEU A 51 3.12 13.02 14.20
C LEU A 51 3.34 13.11 12.67
N GLN A 52 3.57 14.31 12.12
CA GLN A 52 3.88 14.47 10.70
C GLN A 52 5.20 13.80 10.33
N ARG A 53 6.23 13.86 11.19
CA ARG A 53 7.47 13.12 10.94
C ARG A 53 7.25 11.63 10.95
N ALA A 54 6.51 11.11 11.92
CA ALA A 54 6.15 9.69 11.98
C ALA A 54 5.39 9.23 10.71
N VAL A 55 4.46 10.05 10.20
CA VAL A 55 3.80 9.82 8.90
C VAL A 55 4.80 9.84 7.74
N ASN A 56 5.71 10.82 7.70
CA ASN A 56 6.69 10.98 6.63
C ASN A 56 7.69 9.81 6.54
N VAL A 57 7.95 9.13 7.67
CA VAL A 57 8.78 7.92 7.71
C VAL A 57 7.97 6.63 7.50
N GLY A 58 6.67 6.74 7.21
CA GLY A 58 5.81 5.65 6.74
C GLY A 58 4.85 5.07 7.77
N LEU A 59 4.75 5.62 8.99
CA LEU A 59 3.75 5.17 9.95
C LEU A 59 2.36 5.70 9.53
N SER A 60 1.49 4.80 9.09
CA SER A 60 0.14 5.14 8.62
C SER A 60 -0.87 4.22 9.28
N THR A 61 -1.62 4.77 10.24
CA THR A 61 -2.69 4.09 10.98
C THR A 61 -3.88 5.04 11.16
N PRO A 62 -5.11 4.55 11.40
CA PRO A 62 -6.24 5.45 11.64
C PRO A 62 -5.99 6.44 12.79
N ALA A 63 -5.33 5.94 13.85
CA ALA A 63 -5.01 6.72 15.03
C ALA A 63 -4.04 7.88 14.72
N ILE A 64 -2.94 7.66 14.00
CA ILE A 64 -1.97 8.72 13.75
C ILE A 64 -2.58 9.86 12.91
N TRP A 65 -3.36 9.53 11.88
CA TRP A 65 -4.03 10.55 11.07
C TRP A 65 -5.12 11.29 11.85
N MET A 66 -5.82 10.60 12.75
CA MET A 66 -6.78 11.22 13.66
C MET A 66 -6.09 12.23 14.59
N TYR A 67 -5.02 11.81 15.27
CA TYR A 67 -4.27 12.69 16.17
C TYR A 67 -3.60 13.85 15.44
N LEU A 68 -3.12 13.62 14.21
CA LEU A 68 -2.55 14.66 13.36
C LEU A 68 -3.61 15.70 12.98
N GLY A 69 -4.81 15.26 12.55
CA GLY A 69 -5.94 16.13 12.28
C GLY A 69 -6.40 16.94 13.50
N HIS A 70 -6.47 16.30 14.67
CA HIS A 70 -6.78 16.97 15.93
C HIS A 70 -5.72 18.00 16.31
N ALA A 71 -4.43 17.67 16.16
CA ALA A 71 -3.33 18.58 16.47
C ALA A 71 -3.35 19.82 15.56
N TYR A 72 -3.53 19.64 14.25
CA TYR A 72 -3.68 20.76 13.32
C TYR A 72 -4.92 21.62 13.63
N THR A 73 -6.03 20.99 14.03
CA THR A 73 -7.23 21.70 14.50
C THR A 73 -6.92 22.55 15.74
N GLY A 74 -6.20 21.97 16.71
CA GLY A 74 -5.83 22.63 17.97
C GLY A 74 -4.90 23.83 17.83
N ILE A 75 -4.10 23.90 16.76
CA ILE A 75 -3.29 25.08 16.43
C ILE A 75 -3.99 26.09 15.51
N GLY A 76 -5.19 25.77 15.02
CA GLY A 76 -5.93 26.60 14.08
C GLY A 76 -5.50 26.46 12.61
N ASP A 77 -4.68 25.47 12.27
CA ASP A 77 -4.22 25.19 10.91
C ASP A 77 -5.27 24.36 10.17
N ARG A 78 -6.30 25.06 9.69
CA ARG A 78 -7.46 24.45 9.05
C ARG A 78 -7.11 23.66 7.77
N PRO A 79 -6.22 24.13 6.87
CA PRO A 79 -5.85 23.39 5.66
C PRO A 79 -5.22 22.02 5.97
N HIS A 80 -4.20 21.98 6.84
CA HIS A 80 -3.54 20.71 7.18
C HIS A 80 -4.44 19.79 8.01
N ALA A 81 -5.32 20.35 8.85
CA ALA A 81 -6.33 19.55 9.55
C ALA A 81 -7.29 18.86 8.56
N ALA A 82 -7.83 19.62 7.60
CA ALA A 82 -8.71 19.08 6.57
C ALA A 82 -8.00 18.00 5.74
N GLN A 83 -6.73 18.21 5.40
CA GLN A 83 -5.92 17.22 4.68
C GLN A 83 -5.74 15.93 5.51
N ALA A 84 -5.35 16.03 6.78
CA ALA A 84 -5.16 14.86 7.64
C ALA A 84 -6.45 14.06 7.84
N TYR A 85 -7.59 14.72 8.05
CA TYR A 85 -8.88 14.02 8.13
C TYR A 85 -9.32 13.44 6.80
N THR A 86 -9.03 14.11 5.68
CA THR A 86 -9.29 13.56 4.35
C THR A 86 -8.44 12.32 4.12
N SER A 87 -7.14 12.35 4.44
CA SER A 87 -6.26 11.18 4.41
C SER A 87 -6.77 10.06 5.31
N LEU A 88 -7.31 10.37 6.49
CA LEU A 88 -7.91 9.36 7.36
C LEU A 88 -9.15 8.72 6.73
N ILE A 89 -10.05 9.54 6.18
CA ILE A 89 -11.30 9.06 5.56
C ILE A 89 -11.02 8.26 4.28
N ASP A 90 -10.05 8.70 3.50
CA ASP A 90 -9.71 8.10 2.22
C ASP A 90 -8.91 6.80 2.39
N ASN A 91 -7.96 6.76 3.33
CA ASN A 91 -7.09 5.60 3.54
C ASN A 91 -7.59 4.62 4.61
N PHE A 92 -8.63 4.95 5.40
CA PHE A 92 -9.15 4.05 6.45
C PHE A 92 -10.67 4.08 6.50
N ARG A 93 -11.31 4.08 5.33
CA ARG A 93 -12.77 4.18 5.19
C ARG A 93 -13.45 3.05 5.96
N GLY A 94 -14.42 3.40 6.80
CA GLY A 94 -15.16 2.44 7.63
C GLY A 94 -14.57 2.19 9.01
N SER A 95 -13.38 2.71 9.32
CA SER A 95 -12.88 2.77 10.70
C SER A 95 -13.74 3.70 11.57
N PRO A 96 -13.84 3.45 12.90
CA PRO A 96 -14.45 4.39 13.84
C PRO A 96 -13.82 5.79 13.74
N GLU A 97 -12.51 5.84 13.54
CA GLU A 97 -11.73 7.06 13.36
C GLU A 97 -12.14 7.81 12.09
N ALA A 98 -12.31 7.14 10.95
CA ALA A 98 -12.80 7.79 9.73
C ALA A 98 -14.23 8.35 9.89
N ALA A 99 -15.12 7.63 10.58
CA ALA A 99 -16.46 8.12 10.88
C ALA A 99 -16.43 9.38 11.76
N GLN A 100 -15.54 9.41 12.75
CA GLN A 100 -15.32 10.58 13.59
C GLN A 100 -14.65 11.74 12.81
N ALA A 101 -13.65 11.45 11.98
CA ALA A 101 -12.96 12.42 11.13
C ALA A 101 -13.91 13.12 10.16
N MET A 102 -14.93 12.42 9.64
CA MET A 102 -15.98 13.00 8.81
C MET A 102 -16.72 14.14 9.53
N GLN A 103 -16.96 13.99 10.84
CA GLN A 103 -17.63 15.03 11.63
C GLN A 103 -16.76 16.28 11.78
N TYR A 104 -15.44 16.10 11.93
CA TYR A 104 -14.48 17.21 11.99
C TYR A 104 -14.34 17.89 10.63
N LEU A 105 -14.20 17.10 9.55
CA LEU A 105 -14.08 17.61 8.20
C LEU A 105 -15.32 18.42 7.81
N GLN A 106 -16.53 17.97 8.17
CA GLN A 106 -17.77 18.70 7.90
C GLN A 106 -17.80 20.12 8.51
N ARG A 107 -17.10 20.34 9.64
CA ARG A 107 -17.00 21.65 10.29
C ARG A 107 -15.83 22.49 9.76
N LEU A 108 -14.76 21.82 9.31
CA LEU A 108 -13.55 22.48 8.82
C LEU A 108 -13.69 22.91 7.36
N ASP A 109 -14.17 21.99 6.53
CA ASP A 109 -14.38 22.15 5.09
C ASP A 109 -15.59 21.29 4.65
N PRO A 110 -16.81 21.88 4.64
CA PRO A 110 -18.02 21.20 4.22
C PRO A 110 -17.98 20.67 2.77
N ALA A 111 -17.17 21.28 1.90
CA ALA A 111 -17.03 20.85 0.51
C ALA A 111 -16.15 19.60 0.42
N ALA A 112 -15.02 19.58 1.13
CA ALA A 112 -14.18 18.39 1.27
C ALA A 112 -14.94 17.25 1.95
N ALA A 113 -15.77 17.54 2.97
CA ALA A 113 -16.59 16.52 3.63
C ALA A 113 -17.63 15.90 2.68
N LYS A 114 -18.31 16.71 1.87
CA LYS A 114 -19.22 16.20 0.82
C LYS A 114 -18.48 15.32 -0.18
N LYS A 115 -17.29 15.72 -0.60
CA LYS A 115 -16.43 14.95 -1.51
C LYS A 115 -16.00 13.62 -0.88
N ALA A 116 -15.54 13.65 0.38
CA ALA A 116 -15.10 12.48 1.11
C ALA A 116 -16.26 11.50 1.39
N ALA A 117 -17.44 12.02 1.72
CA ALA A 117 -18.67 11.26 1.94
C ALA A 117 -19.21 10.59 0.67
N ALA A 118 -19.11 11.28 -0.47
CA ALA A 118 -19.44 10.69 -1.77
C ALA A 118 -18.50 9.53 -2.16
N GLY A 119 -17.35 9.42 -1.49
CA GLY A 119 -16.26 8.58 -1.94
C GLY A 119 -15.66 9.09 -3.25
N PRO A 120 -14.65 8.39 -3.79
CA PRO A 120 -14.18 8.70 -5.14
C PRO A 120 -15.39 8.62 -6.09
N ALA A 121 -15.75 9.75 -6.70
CA ALA A 121 -16.85 9.79 -7.65
C ALA A 121 -16.53 8.87 -8.83
N LEU A 122 -17.30 7.81 -8.99
CA LEU A 122 -17.35 7.07 -10.24
C LEU A 122 -17.98 8.00 -11.30
N PRO A 123 -17.34 8.21 -12.47
CA PRO A 123 -17.96 8.98 -13.53
C PRO A 123 -19.17 8.19 -14.09
N GLY A 124 -20.38 8.66 -13.81
CA GLY A 124 -21.60 8.13 -14.45
C GLY A 124 -22.92 8.19 -13.66
N ALA A 125 -22.92 8.54 -12.36
CA ALA A 125 -24.18 8.58 -11.60
C ALA A 125 -24.85 9.96 -11.70
N ALA A 126 -25.75 10.12 -12.68
CA ALA A 126 -26.73 11.20 -12.67
C ALA A 126 -27.62 11.09 -11.43
N ALA A 127 -27.89 12.23 -10.81
CA ALA A 127 -28.62 12.37 -9.56
C ALA A 127 -30.01 11.71 -9.60
N SER A 128 -30.35 10.98 -8.55
CA SER A 128 -31.74 10.67 -8.20
C SER A 128 -31.84 10.67 -6.69
N GLY A 129 -32.35 11.78 -6.15
CA GLY A 129 -32.67 11.88 -4.73
C GLY A 129 -33.91 11.06 -4.43
N VAL A 130 -33.78 10.07 -3.54
CA VAL A 130 -34.91 9.52 -2.79
C VAL A 130 -34.43 9.21 -1.37
N ALA A 131 -35.21 9.67 -0.41
CA ALA A 131 -35.00 9.49 1.02
C ALA A 131 -35.01 8.00 1.42
N ALA A 132 -34.19 7.67 2.42
CA ALA A 132 -33.96 6.31 2.90
C ALA A 132 -35.21 5.71 3.59
N ALA A 133 -35.51 4.47 3.23
CA ALA A 133 -36.33 3.53 4.01
C ALA A 133 -35.44 2.34 4.44
N PRO A 134 -35.71 1.68 5.60
CA PRO A 134 -34.79 0.73 6.19
C PRO A 134 -34.93 -0.68 5.59
N GLY A 135 -33.79 -1.36 5.42
CA GLY A 135 -33.71 -2.82 5.56
C GLY A 135 -33.94 -3.67 4.31
N VAL A 136 -33.16 -3.47 3.25
CA VAL A 136 -32.82 -4.54 2.30
C VAL A 136 -31.30 -4.60 2.24
N ALA A 137 -30.72 -5.77 2.50
CA ALA A 137 -29.30 -5.98 2.28
C ALA A 137 -29.03 -5.72 0.79
N VAL A 138 -28.49 -4.55 0.48
CA VAL A 138 -28.05 -4.21 -0.87
C VAL A 138 -26.99 -5.26 -1.21
N ALA A 139 -27.29 -6.13 -2.18
CA ALA A 139 -26.34 -7.12 -2.65
C ALA A 139 -25.07 -6.39 -3.08
N ARG A 140 -23.99 -6.53 -2.30
CA ARG A 140 -22.69 -5.97 -2.65
C ARG A 140 -22.26 -6.65 -3.94
N THR A 141 -21.76 -5.87 -4.90
CA THR A 141 -21.16 -6.41 -6.14
C THR A 141 -20.16 -7.50 -5.76
N PRO A 142 -20.23 -8.71 -6.33
CA PRO A 142 -19.26 -9.77 -6.06
C PRO A 142 -17.84 -9.36 -6.46
N PHE A 143 -16.81 -9.82 -5.76
CA PHE A 143 -15.41 -9.46 -5.99
C PHE A 143 -14.98 -9.65 -7.45
N LYS A 144 -15.43 -10.75 -8.08
CA LYS A 144 -15.19 -11.04 -9.50
C LYS A 144 -15.62 -9.94 -10.48
N ASP A 145 -16.51 -9.04 -10.03
CA ASP A 145 -17.06 -7.93 -10.80
C ASP A 145 -16.59 -6.55 -10.26
N ARG A 146 -15.74 -6.50 -9.23
CA ARG A 146 -15.17 -5.27 -8.64
C ARG A 146 -13.86 -4.83 -9.32
N LEU A 147 -13.88 -4.80 -10.66
CA LEU A 147 -12.78 -4.29 -11.47
C LEU A 147 -13.02 -2.83 -11.84
N ILE A 148 -12.14 -1.95 -11.37
CA ILE A 148 -12.22 -0.49 -11.57
C ILE A 148 -11.12 -0.08 -12.55
N ILE A 149 -11.48 0.67 -13.58
CA ILE A 149 -10.52 1.25 -14.52
C ILE A 149 -10.31 2.73 -14.14
N VAL A 150 -9.08 3.06 -13.76
CA VAL A 150 -8.69 4.44 -13.43
C VAL A 150 -8.49 5.21 -14.74
N PRO A 151 -9.16 6.35 -14.93
CA PRO A 151 -8.96 7.18 -16.11
C PRO A 151 -7.52 7.68 -16.21
N PRO A 152 -6.92 7.72 -17.41
CA PRO A 152 -5.59 8.28 -17.59
C PRO A 152 -5.57 9.79 -17.38
N LEU A 153 -4.45 10.31 -16.88
CA LEU A 153 -4.12 11.73 -16.96
C LEU A 153 -3.89 12.16 -18.41
N ALA A 154 -3.94 13.47 -18.64
CA ALA A 154 -3.66 14.04 -19.96
C ALA A 154 -2.25 13.63 -20.44
N GLY A 155 -2.18 13.03 -21.62
CA GLY A 155 -0.94 12.52 -22.21
C GLY A 155 -0.62 11.06 -21.86
N HIS A 156 -1.32 10.45 -20.91
CA HIS A 156 -1.17 9.01 -20.64
C HIS A 156 -2.09 8.18 -21.53
N PRO A 157 -1.62 7.02 -22.04
CA PRO A 157 -2.50 6.07 -22.70
C PRO A 157 -3.47 5.44 -21.69
N PRO A 158 -4.72 5.11 -22.09
CA PRO A 158 -5.60 4.31 -21.24
C PRO A 158 -5.04 2.89 -21.04
N VAL A 159 -5.45 2.23 -19.96
CA VAL A 159 -5.12 0.81 -19.71
C VAL A 159 -5.58 -0.04 -20.90
N SER A 160 -4.67 -0.87 -21.43
CA SER A 160 -4.98 -1.69 -22.60
C SER A 160 -6.10 -2.72 -22.32
N GLN A 161 -6.84 -3.08 -23.37
CA GLN A 161 -7.83 -4.16 -23.30
C GLN A 161 -7.19 -5.51 -22.94
N SER A 162 -5.94 -5.73 -23.36
CA SER A 162 -5.18 -6.94 -23.06
C SER A 162 -4.91 -7.09 -21.55
N MET A 163 -4.51 -6.01 -20.87
CA MET A 163 -4.36 -6.01 -19.41
C MET A 163 -5.70 -6.25 -18.71
N GLN A 164 -6.77 -5.56 -19.14
CA GLN A 164 -8.11 -5.75 -18.57
C GLN A 164 -8.59 -7.20 -18.70
N ALA A 165 -8.40 -7.82 -19.87
CA ALA A 165 -8.77 -9.21 -20.12
C ALA A 165 -7.92 -10.19 -19.29
N ALA A 166 -6.61 -9.96 -19.19
CA ALA A 166 -5.70 -10.81 -18.43
C ALA A 166 -6.04 -10.79 -16.92
N ILE A 167 -6.25 -9.61 -16.34
CA ILE A 167 -6.63 -9.48 -14.93
C ILE A 167 -8.01 -10.07 -14.67
N LYS A 168 -9.00 -9.80 -15.54
CA LYS A 168 -10.33 -10.39 -15.39
C LYS A 168 -10.29 -11.92 -15.44
N ALA A 169 -9.48 -12.49 -16.34
CA ALA A 169 -9.30 -13.94 -16.41
C ALA A 169 -8.59 -14.51 -15.16
N ALA A 170 -7.63 -13.78 -14.57
CA ALA A 170 -7.00 -14.15 -13.31
C ALA A 170 -7.99 -14.09 -12.14
N MET A 171 -8.76 -13.01 -12.02
CA MET A 171 -9.82 -12.87 -11.01
C MET A 171 -10.83 -14.01 -11.08
N GLN A 172 -11.23 -14.44 -12.28
CA GLN A 172 -12.21 -15.52 -12.49
C GLN A 172 -11.73 -16.91 -12.04
N LYS A 173 -10.41 -17.12 -11.91
CA LYS A 173 -9.81 -18.41 -11.55
C LYS A 173 -9.66 -18.62 -10.04
N LEU A 174 -10.02 -17.64 -9.22
CA LEU A 174 -9.85 -17.72 -7.78
C LEU A 174 -10.72 -18.83 -7.16
N PRO A 175 -10.23 -19.55 -6.13
CA PRO A 175 -11.04 -20.52 -5.40
C PRO A 175 -12.21 -19.88 -4.65
N ALA A 176 -13.31 -20.62 -4.47
CA ALA A 176 -14.54 -20.15 -3.81
C ALA A 176 -14.31 -19.53 -2.42
N HIS A 177 -13.40 -20.12 -1.63
CA HIS A 177 -13.07 -19.59 -0.30
C HIS A 177 -12.34 -18.23 -0.37
N ILE A 178 -11.55 -18.00 -1.41
CA ILE A 178 -10.85 -16.73 -1.61
C ILE A 178 -11.83 -15.63 -2.02
N TYR A 179 -12.79 -15.93 -2.89
CA TYR A 179 -13.87 -14.98 -3.18
C TYR A 179 -14.59 -14.56 -1.92
N LYS A 180 -14.93 -15.50 -1.03
CA LYS A 180 -15.60 -15.16 0.23
C LYS A 180 -14.78 -14.20 1.10
N ILE A 181 -13.47 -14.45 1.25
CA ILE A 181 -12.58 -13.58 2.04
C ILE A 181 -12.60 -12.15 1.46
N LEU A 182 -12.42 -12.02 0.16
CA LEU A 182 -12.35 -10.73 -0.54
C LEU A 182 -13.73 -10.03 -0.60
N ASP A 183 -14.82 -10.79 -0.71
CA ASP A 183 -16.18 -10.27 -0.69
C ASP A 183 -16.53 -9.68 0.68
N ASP A 184 -16.24 -10.42 1.75
CA ASP A 184 -16.47 -10.01 3.14
C ASP A 184 -15.63 -8.77 3.48
N GLY A 185 -14.34 -8.78 3.08
CA GLY A 185 -13.41 -7.69 3.34
C GLY A 185 -13.61 -6.45 2.48
N GLY A 186 -14.39 -6.54 1.39
CA GLY A 186 -14.70 -5.38 0.56
C GLY A 186 -13.63 -5.05 -0.50
N ALA A 187 -12.67 -5.95 -0.74
CA ALA A 187 -11.57 -5.78 -1.69
C ALA A 187 -12.00 -5.32 -3.09
N THR A 188 -11.16 -4.53 -3.74
CA THR A 188 -11.31 -4.10 -5.14
C THR A 188 -10.03 -4.31 -5.94
N VAL A 189 -10.16 -4.38 -7.27
CA VAL A 189 -9.02 -4.41 -8.19
C VAL A 189 -9.10 -3.18 -9.08
N ASN A 190 -8.05 -2.37 -9.06
CA ASN A 190 -7.95 -1.09 -9.75
C ASN A 190 -6.85 -1.16 -10.79
N LEU A 191 -7.17 -0.92 -12.05
CA LEU A 191 -6.20 -0.88 -13.14
C LEU A 191 -5.95 0.57 -13.53
N ALA A 192 -4.69 0.97 -13.54
CA ALA A 192 -4.29 2.31 -13.96
C ALA A 192 -3.09 2.24 -14.91
N PRO A 193 -2.88 3.25 -15.77
CA PRO A 193 -1.63 3.35 -16.54
C PRO A 193 -0.42 3.42 -15.60
N ASN A 194 -0.50 4.28 -14.57
CA ASN A 194 0.50 4.47 -13.53
C ASN A 194 -0.17 4.91 -12.19
N ILE A 195 0.60 4.95 -11.11
CA ILE A 195 0.12 5.45 -9.80
C ILE A 195 -0.33 6.93 -9.87
N GLU A 196 0.31 7.72 -10.74
CA GLU A 196 0.02 9.14 -10.92
C GLU A 196 -1.41 9.40 -11.43
N ASP A 197 -1.99 8.44 -12.17
CA ASP A 197 -3.33 8.55 -12.72
C ASP A 197 -4.43 8.53 -11.66
N LYS A 198 -4.18 7.83 -10.55
CA LYS A 198 -5.08 7.83 -9.39
C LYS A 198 -4.72 8.95 -8.41
N TRP A 199 -3.42 9.15 -8.17
CA TRP A 199 -2.89 10.11 -7.21
C TRP A 199 -1.83 11.00 -7.87
N PRO A 200 -2.21 12.11 -8.50
CA PRO A 200 -1.26 13.00 -9.17
C PRO A 200 -0.14 13.48 -8.23
N GLY A 201 1.10 13.46 -8.71
CA GLY A 201 2.31 13.80 -7.93
C GLY A 201 2.88 12.66 -7.06
N SER A 202 2.18 11.53 -6.93
CA SER A 202 2.66 10.41 -6.11
C SER A 202 3.82 9.64 -6.73
N SER A 203 3.96 9.67 -8.05
CA SER A 203 4.96 8.91 -8.80
C SER A 203 6.40 9.28 -8.49
N ASP A 204 6.62 10.50 -8.02
CA ASP A 204 7.96 11.06 -7.77
C ASP A 204 8.40 10.81 -6.33
N MET A 205 7.51 10.29 -5.49
CA MET A 205 7.84 9.87 -4.15
C MET A 205 8.74 8.62 -4.18
N ASP A 206 9.66 8.54 -3.22
CA ASP A 206 10.54 7.39 -3.08
C ASP A 206 9.73 6.14 -2.72
N LYS A 207 10.08 5.02 -3.37
CA LYS A 207 9.59 3.71 -2.99
C LYS A 207 10.12 3.36 -1.59
N PRO A 208 9.24 3.01 -0.64
CA PRO A 208 9.68 2.55 0.67
C PRO A 208 10.66 1.38 0.54
N ARG A 209 11.77 1.44 1.27
CA ARG A 209 12.79 0.36 1.37
C ARG A 209 13.57 0.06 0.08
N GLN A 210 13.38 0.82 -1.00
CA GLN A 210 14.18 0.70 -2.24
C GLN A 210 14.66 2.09 -2.69
N ALA A 211 15.77 2.53 -2.10
CA ALA A 211 16.36 3.84 -2.39
C ALA A 211 16.64 4.01 -3.90
N GLY A 212 16.29 5.17 -4.44
CA GLY A 212 16.52 5.50 -5.85
C GLY A 212 15.52 4.88 -6.82
N THR A 213 14.47 4.22 -6.32
CA THR A 213 13.29 3.79 -7.09
C THR A 213 12.10 4.64 -6.66
N SER A 214 11.35 5.19 -7.60
CA SER A 214 10.15 5.96 -7.27
C SER A 214 8.89 5.10 -7.29
N LEU A 215 7.80 5.57 -6.68
CA LEU A 215 6.50 4.87 -6.73
C LEU A 215 5.97 4.76 -8.17
N GLY A 216 6.32 5.73 -9.03
CA GLY A 216 6.00 5.70 -10.45
C GLY A 216 6.65 4.54 -11.20
N GLU A 217 7.67 3.90 -10.63
CA GLU A 217 8.32 2.73 -11.21
C GLU A 217 7.71 1.40 -10.78
N GLU A 218 6.81 1.39 -9.78
CA GLU A 218 6.19 0.17 -9.27
C GLU A 218 5.21 -0.46 -10.28
N PRO A 219 5.09 -1.80 -10.31
CA PRO A 219 4.10 -2.49 -11.13
C PRO A 219 2.71 -2.57 -10.48
N GLY A 220 2.62 -2.35 -9.17
CA GLY A 220 1.39 -2.40 -8.41
C GLY A 220 1.61 -2.08 -6.95
N ARG A 221 0.51 -1.90 -6.22
CA ARG A 221 0.49 -1.62 -4.79
C ARG A 221 -0.87 -1.92 -4.19
N THR A 222 -0.88 -2.36 -2.95
CA THR A 222 -2.11 -2.55 -2.18
C THR A 222 -2.23 -1.49 -1.10
N TYR A 223 -3.42 -0.89 -1.01
CA TYR A 223 -3.81 0.01 0.07
C TYR A 223 -5.00 -0.66 0.79
N ASP A 224 -4.78 -1.09 2.03
CA ASP A 224 -5.67 -1.99 2.76
C ASP A 224 -5.98 -3.28 1.98
N HIS A 225 -7.17 -3.38 1.39
CA HIS A 225 -7.64 -4.49 0.55
C HIS A 225 -7.90 -4.09 -0.90
N ASP A 226 -7.53 -2.86 -1.28
CA ASP A 226 -7.65 -2.38 -2.66
C ASP A 226 -6.33 -2.59 -3.39
N CYS A 227 -6.33 -3.50 -4.35
CA CYS A 227 -5.18 -3.78 -5.20
C CYS A 227 -5.15 -2.79 -6.36
N TYR A 228 -4.02 -2.11 -6.56
CA TYR A 228 -3.77 -1.24 -7.71
C TYR A 228 -2.68 -1.85 -8.58
N ILE A 229 -2.97 -2.08 -9.86
CA ILE A 229 -2.03 -2.64 -10.82
C ILE A 229 -1.76 -1.61 -11.91
N TYR A 230 -0.47 -1.36 -12.15
CA TYR A 230 0.02 -0.31 -13.04
C TYR A 230 0.58 -0.91 -14.32
N GLU A 231 -0.02 -0.57 -15.46
CA GLU A 231 0.41 -1.10 -16.75
C GLU A 231 1.82 -0.64 -17.13
N ARG A 232 2.21 0.58 -16.73
CA ARG A 232 3.40 1.28 -17.22
C ARG A 232 4.17 1.91 -16.08
N LYS A 233 5.50 1.94 -16.22
CA LYS A 233 6.38 2.72 -15.35
C LYS A 233 6.49 4.17 -15.85
N LYS A 234 6.67 5.11 -14.93
CA LYS A 234 7.13 6.47 -15.23
C LYS A 234 8.62 6.43 -15.61
N LEU A 235 9.03 7.22 -16.60
CA LEU A 235 10.42 7.31 -17.03
C LEU A 235 11.20 8.32 -16.17
N LYS A 236 12.39 7.93 -15.68
CA LYS A 236 13.26 8.84 -14.91
C LYS A 236 13.69 10.03 -15.77
N GLY A 237 13.51 11.24 -15.23
CA GLY A 237 13.91 12.48 -15.90
C GLY A 237 13.01 12.92 -17.07
N GLY A 238 11.94 12.17 -17.38
CA GLY A 238 11.03 12.45 -18.50
C GLY A 238 9.81 13.32 -18.16
N GLY A 239 9.80 14.01 -17.01
CA GLY A 239 8.58 14.68 -16.54
C GLY A 239 7.46 13.66 -16.31
N ASN A 240 6.28 13.87 -16.88
CA ASN A 240 5.09 13.01 -16.75
C ASN A 240 5.01 11.91 -17.85
N GLU A 241 6.15 11.46 -18.39
CA GLU A 241 6.16 10.48 -19.47
C GLU A 241 6.15 9.04 -18.93
N LEU A 242 5.27 8.20 -19.51
CA LEU A 242 5.19 6.77 -19.21
C LEU A 242 5.92 5.95 -20.27
N GLY A 243 6.59 4.88 -19.84
CA GLY A 243 7.23 3.92 -20.72
C GLY A 243 6.26 2.93 -21.36
N GLU A 244 6.83 1.90 -21.97
CA GLU A 244 6.07 0.79 -22.56
C GLU A 244 5.24 0.02 -21.54
N ALA A 245 4.16 -0.60 -22.02
CA ALA A 245 3.35 -1.51 -21.23
C ALA A 245 4.21 -2.69 -20.75
N ARG A 246 4.02 -3.08 -19.49
CA ARG A 246 4.67 -4.24 -18.91
C ARG A 246 4.16 -5.52 -19.59
N PRO A 247 4.98 -6.59 -19.65
CA PRO A 247 4.51 -7.89 -20.11
C PRO A 247 3.30 -8.37 -19.31
N LEU A 248 2.30 -8.94 -19.98
CA LEU A 248 1.06 -9.42 -19.32
C LEU A 248 1.35 -10.46 -18.22
N ARG A 249 2.37 -11.29 -18.40
CA ARG A 249 2.81 -12.26 -17.39
C ARG A 249 3.22 -11.55 -16.09
N ASP A 250 4.01 -10.49 -16.20
CA ASP A 250 4.49 -9.73 -15.04
C ASP A 250 3.35 -8.96 -14.37
N ILE A 251 2.41 -8.44 -15.17
CA ILE A 251 1.17 -7.80 -14.67
C ILE A 251 0.33 -8.79 -13.86
N VAL A 252 0.14 -10.01 -14.36
CA VAL A 252 -0.65 -11.05 -13.65
C VAL A 252 0.07 -11.55 -12.41
N ALA A 253 1.39 -11.71 -12.45
CA ALA A 253 2.19 -12.07 -11.27
C ALA A 253 2.10 -10.98 -10.19
N CYS A 254 2.25 -9.71 -10.57
CA CYS A 254 2.07 -8.57 -9.68
C CYS A 254 0.65 -8.54 -9.11
N PHE A 255 -0.39 -8.77 -9.92
CA PHE A 255 -1.77 -8.85 -9.44
C PHE A 255 -1.94 -9.88 -8.32
N TYR A 256 -1.38 -11.08 -8.47
CA TYR A 256 -1.51 -12.09 -7.42
C TYR A 256 -0.70 -11.73 -6.17
N HIS A 257 0.44 -11.06 -6.30
CA HIS A 257 1.19 -10.51 -5.16
C HIS A 257 0.34 -9.49 -4.39
N GLU A 258 -0.20 -8.49 -5.09
CA GLU A 258 -1.07 -7.48 -4.49
C GLU A 258 -2.36 -8.10 -3.89
N LEU A 259 -2.93 -9.10 -4.56
CA LEU A 259 -4.05 -9.84 -4.02
C LEU A 259 -3.68 -10.61 -2.74
N GLY A 260 -2.43 -11.05 -2.61
CA GLY A 260 -1.89 -11.63 -1.38
C GLY A 260 -1.94 -10.66 -0.21
N HIS A 261 -1.59 -9.39 -0.41
CA HIS A 261 -1.76 -8.32 0.59
C HIS A 261 -3.24 -8.08 0.92
N ALA A 262 -4.12 -8.05 -0.08
CA ALA A 262 -5.55 -7.88 0.16
C ALA A 262 -6.15 -9.07 0.92
N ILE A 263 -5.72 -10.31 0.64
CA ILE A 263 -6.14 -11.51 1.37
C ILE A 263 -5.62 -11.44 2.82
N ASP A 264 -4.38 -10.99 3.02
CA ASP A 264 -3.82 -10.78 4.35
C ASP A 264 -4.69 -9.82 5.18
N ASP A 265 -5.05 -8.67 4.60
CA ASP A 265 -5.94 -7.68 5.22
C ASP A 265 -7.34 -8.26 5.50
N CYS A 266 -8.00 -8.78 4.47
CA CYS A 266 -9.37 -9.29 4.55
C CYS A 266 -9.52 -10.49 5.51
N ALA A 267 -8.46 -11.28 5.70
CA ALA A 267 -8.48 -12.44 6.58
C ALA A 267 -8.05 -12.12 8.03
N GLY A 268 -7.96 -10.83 8.38
CA GLY A 268 -7.67 -10.38 9.74
C GLY A 268 -6.17 -10.34 10.05
N LYS A 269 -5.35 -9.87 9.10
CA LYS A 269 -3.89 -9.69 9.22
C LYS A 269 -3.17 -10.99 9.55
N LEU A 270 -3.21 -11.95 8.62
CA LEU A 270 -2.49 -13.22 8.72
C LEU A 270 -0.99 -13.04 8.99
N SER A 271 -0.37 -12.02 8.40
CA SER A 271 1.03 -11.67 8.59
C SER A 271 1.36 -11.34 10.05
N GLU A 272 0.39 -10.95 10.85
CA GLU A 272 0.51 -10.69 12.29
C GLU A 272 0.21 -11.93 13.16
N ASP A 273 -0.33 -13.02 12.59
CA ASP A 273 -0.63 -14.25 13.33
C ASP A 273 0.68 -14.85 13.89
N PRO A 274 0.82 -14.98 15.24
CA PRO A 274 2.05 -15.48 15.85
C PRO A 274 2.45 -16.88 15.37
N LYS A 275 1.47 -17.72 15.02
CA LYS A 275 1.75 -19.08 14.52
C LYS A 275 2.34 -19.03 13.12
N LEU A 276 1.86 -18.13 12.26
CA LEU A 276 2.43 -17.95 10.93
C LEU A 276 3.83 -17.35 11.02
N ARG A 277 4.03 -16.30 11.83
CA ARG A 277 5.35 -15.69 12.01
C ARG A 277 6.39 -16.68 12.51
N ALA A 278 6.00 -17.60 13.40
CA ALA A 278 6.88 -18.68 13.84
C ALA A 278 7.26 -19.64 12.70
N GLN A 279 6.31 -20.01 11.82
CA GLN A 279 6.63 -20.85 10.65
C GLN A 279 7.51 -20.11 9.64
N PHE A 280 7.23 -18.83 9.40
CA PHE A 280 8.02 -17.99 8.51
C PHE A 280 9.46 -17.82 8.99
N GLN A 281 9.64 -17.57 10.30
CA GLN A 281 10.96 -17.48 10.90
C GLN A 281 11.75 -18.79 10.77
N LEU A 282 11.09 -19.94 10.97
CA LEU A 282 11.73 -21.25 10.75
C LEU A 282 12.11 -21.48 9.28
N ASP A 283 11.34 -20.97 8.32
CA ASP A 283 11.74 -21.02 6.91
C ASP A 283 13.00 -20.18 6.66
N LEU A 284 13.06 -18.95 7.22
CA LEU A 284 14.24 -18.08 7.10
C LEU A 284 15.51 -18.69 7.72
N GLU A 285 15.39 -19.28 8.91
CA GLU A 285 16.52 -19.89 9.62
C GLU A 285 17.13 -21.08 8.88
N ASN A 286 16.32 -21.78 8.07
CA ASN A 286 16.76 -22.91 7.26
C ASN A 286 17.08 -22.53 5.80
N MET A 287 16.95 -21.25 5.43
CA MET A 287 17.15 -20.79 4.06
C MET A 287 18.65 -20.60 3.77
N PRO A 288 19.17 -21.18 2.66
CA PRO A 288 20.55 -20.91 2.24
C PRO A 288 20.77 -19.42 1.97
N ALA A 289 21.96 -18.90 2.33
CA ALA A 289 22.28 -17.48 2.15
C ALA A 289 22.20 -17.00 0.68
N SER A 290 22.54 -17.87 -0.28
CA SER A 290 22.39 -17.58 -1.71
C SER A 290 20.92 -17.37 -2.11
N VAL A 291 20.01 -18.19 -1.58
CA VAL A 291 18.58 -18.06 -1.80
C VAL A 291 18.07 -16.80 -1.11
N SER A 292 18.38 -16.61 0.17
CA SER A 292 17.98 -15.41 0.93
C SER A 292 18.43 -14.12 0.26
N SER A 293 19.62 -14.07 -0.34
CA SER A 293 20.06 -12.91 -1.12
C SER A 293 19.21 -12.69 -2.36
N SER A 294 18.88 -13.75 -3.11
CA SER A 294 18.09 -13.68 -4.34
C SER A 294 16.64 -13.24 -4.13
N ILE A 295 16.05 -13.56 -2.96
CA ILE A 295 14.66 -13.17 -2.60
C ILE A 295 14.61 -12.23 -1.40
N SER A 296 15.66 -11.42 -1.19
CA SER A 296 15.83 -10.57 0.00
C SER A 296 14.66 -9.64 0.31
N TYR A 297 13.92 -9.17 -0.70
CA TYR A 297 12.70 -8.39 -0.50
C TYR A 297 11.59 -9.18 0.21
N TYR A 298 11.49 -10.47 -0.09
CA TYR A 298 10.46 -11.38 0.42
C TYR A 298 10.83 -12.05 1.73
N THR A 299 12.01 -11.79 2.30
CA THR A 299 12.35 -12.27 3.66
C THR A 299 11.70 -11.43 4.76
N ILE A 300 10.95 -10.38 4.39
CA ILE A 300 10.07 -9.63 5.28
C ILE A 300 8.70 -10.31 5.24
N VAL A 301 8.13 -10.69 6.39
CA VAL A 301 6.87 -11.44 6.42
C VAL A 301 5.71 -10.74 5.70
N SER A 302 5.63 -9.41 5.77
CA SER A 302 4.61 -8.63 5.06
C SER A 302 4.76 -8.64 3.55
N GLU A 303 5.89 -9.08 2.99
CA GLU A 303 6.12 -9.18 1.55
C GLU A 303 6.21 -10.65 1.10
N GLY A 304 6.83 -11.51 1.91
CA GLY A 304 6.95 -12.93 1.64
C GLY A 304 5.63 -13.70 1.74
N LEU A 305 4.77 -13.36 2.70
CA LEU A 305 3.44 -13.97 2.79
C LEU A 305 2.61 -13.72 1.52
N PRO A 306 2.44 -12.47 1.05
CA PRO A 306 1.74 -12.19 -0.21
C PRO A 306 2.32 -12.95 -1.40
N GLU A 307 3.65 -13.05 -1.50
CA GLU A 307 4.30 -13.75 -2.59
C GLU A 307 4.05 -15.27 -2.56
N VAL A 308 4.02 -15.89 -1.37
CA VAL A 308 3.63 -17.30 -1.20
C VAL A 308 2.14 -17.51 -1.51
N ILE A 309 1.27 -16.58 -1.11
CA ILE A 309 -0.15 -16.61 -1.52
C ILE A 309 -0.24 -16.51 -3.05
N ALA A 310 0.52 -15.62 -3.68
CA ALA A 310 0.53 -15.46 -5.13
C ALA A 310 0.90 -16.77 -5.85
N GLY A 311 1.94 -17.46 -5.37
CA GLY A 311 2.32 -18.77 -5.88
C GLY A 311 1.24 -19.84 -5.69
N LEU A 312 0.55 -19.86 -4.55
CA LEU A 312 -0.57 -20.77 -4.30
C LEU A 312 -1.79 -20.49 -5.20
N LEU A 313 -1.97 -19.24 -5.64
CA LEU A 313 -3.01 -18.83 -6.58
C LEU A 313 -2.61 -19.01 -8.06
N GLY A 314 -1.36 -19.43 -8.32
CA GLY A 314 -0.87 -19.79 -9.65
C GLY A 314 -0.06 -18.70 -10.36
N ALA A 315 0.49 -17.72 -9.64
CA ALA A 315 1.51 -16.83 -10.20
C ALA A 315 2.78 -17.61 -10.58
N ASP A 316 3.37 -17.30 -11.73
CA ASP A 316 4.49 -18.04 -12.32
C ASP A 316 5.79 -17.23 -12.41
N GLY A 317 5.99 -16.25 -11.53
CA GLY A 317 7.19 -15.40 -11.48
C GLY A 317 8.45 -16.13 -11.00
N HIS A 318 9.62 -15.62 -11.37
CA HIS A 318 10.91 -16.15 -10.89
C HIS A 318 11.02 -16.05 -9.37
N SER A 319 10.74 -14.87 -8.82
CA SER A 319 10.73 -14.64 -7.36
C SER A 319 9.67 -15.49 -6.66
N THR A 320 8.49 -15.64 -7.27
CA THR A 320 7.39 -16.47 -6.73
C THR A 320 7.82 -17.92 -6.58
N SER A 321 8.44 -18.48 -7.62
CA SER A 321 8.91 -19.87 -7.61
C SER A 321 9.96 -20.08 -6.51
N ALA A 322 10.92 -19.15 -6.40
CA ALA A 322 11.94 -19.20 -5.36
C ALA A 322 11.34 -19.08 -3.94
N CYS A 323 10.36 -18.21 -3.71
CA CYS A 323 9.67 -18.11 -2.41
C CYS A 323 8.88 -19.39 -2.08
N MET A 324 8.18 -19.96 -3.06
CA MET A 324 7.41 -21.21 -2.90
C MET A 324 8.27 -22.42 -2.55
N GLU A 325 9.51 -22.46 -3.04
CA GLU A 325 10.51 -23.46 -2.70
C GLU A 325 11.14 -23.20 -1.33
N ALA A 326 11.53 -21.95 -1.08
CA ALA A 326 12.29 -21.56 0.11
C ALA A 326 11.44 -21.43 1.39
N MET A 327 10.12 -21.32 1.28
CA MET A 327 9.20 -21.13 2.42
C MET A 327 8.17 -22.26 2.57
N PRO A 328 8.60 -23.53 2.72
CA PRO A 328 7.69 -24.67 2.74
C PRO A 328 6.73 -24.68 3.95
N ARG A 329 7.14 -24.15 5.11
CA ARG A 329 6.29 -24.14 6.32
C ARG A 329 5.22 -23.07 6.25
N THR A 330 5.60 -21.88 5.81
CA THR A 330 4.69 -20.76 5.52
C THR A 330 3.65 -21.19 4.49
N LYS A 331 4.10 -21.80 3.39
CA LYS A 331 3.22 -22.39 2.37
C LYS A 331 2.25 -23.41 2.96
N TYR A 332 2.73 -24.36 3.76
CA TYR A 332 1.88 -25.36 4.39
C TYR A 332 0.82 -24.72 5.30
N TRP A 333 1.22 -23.76 6.14
CA TRP A 333 0.30 -23.05 7.04
C TRP A 333 -0.79 -22.31 6.26
N LEU A 334 -0.41 -21.58 5.20
CA LEU A 334 -1.33 -20.83 4.35
C LEU A 334 -2.32 -21.75 3.64
N LYS A 335 -1.87 -22.91 3.12
CA LYS A 335 -2.77 -23.92 2.54
C LYS A 335 -3.85 -24.36 3.52
N GLN A 336 -3.49 -24.62 4.78
CA GLN A 336 -4.46 -25.01 5.81
C GLN A 336 -5.40 -23.85 6.18
N LYS A 337 -4.86 -22.65 6.37
CA LYS A 337 -5.63 -21.47 6.80
C LYS A 337 -6.61 -20.99 5.72
N LEU A 338 -6.14 -20.91 4.48
CA LEU A 338 -6.88 -20.37 3.33
C LEU A 338 -7.61 -21.44 2.51
N LYS A 339 -7.39 -22.73 2.79
CA LYS A 339 -7.95 -23.87 2.06
C LYS A 339 -7.57 -23.85 0.57
N LEU A 340 -6.27 -23.63 0.34
CA LEU A 340 -5.59 -23.63 -0.97
C LEU A 340 -4.79 -24.92 -1.17
#